data_AF-A0A446CA53-F1
#
_entry.id   AF-A0A446CA53-F1
#
_cell.length_a   1.000
_cell.length_b   1.000
_cell.length_c   1.000
_cell.angle_alpha   90.00
_cell.angle_beta   90.00
_cell.angle_gamma   90.00
#
_symmetry.space_group_name_H-M   'P 1'
#
loop_
_entity.id
_entity.type
_entity.pdbx_description
1 polymer ?
#
loop_
_entity_poly.entity_id
_entity_poly.type
_entity_poly.pdbx_seq_one_letter_code
_entity_poly.pdbx_strand_id
1 'polypeptide(L)'
;MRNDRSTITMYPLVWHWAGRALIYLILLLVPAFAIQWLVEQLPKNAQSTTAIVANVVALPLIYMAIYLGLRKIGARSQKFIYFVILLFIALGYAEGKRAFTTGQFQSWAGLVMSIFYVGAFSWIAFRGAKANRNDTIAAYDAAREEQISIQAEAILRAQQLQQQRTARGK
;
A
#
# COMPACT_ATOMS: atom_id res chain seq x y z
N MET A 1 28.17 -39.12 -2.23
CA MET A 1 26.94 -39.04 -1.42
C MET A 1 26.48 -37.58 -1.39
N ARG A 2 25.32 -37.32 -1.99
CA ARG A 2 24.73 -36.01 -2.20
C ARG A 2 23.99 -35.66 -0.90
N ASN A 3 24.55 -34.75 -0.09
CA ASN A 3 23.88 -34.26 1.11
C ASN A 3 23.08 -33.03 0.76
N ASP A 4 21.77 -33.20 0.78
CA ASP A 4 20.75 -32.17 0.72
C ASP A 4 20.98 -31.13 1.83
N ARG A 5 21.47 -29.95 1.46
CA ARG A 5 21.42 -28.76 2.30
C ARG A 5 20.61 -27.68 1.59
N SER A 6 19.34 -27.97 1.35
CA SER A 6 18.32 -27.00 0.92
C SER A 6 17.59 -26.36 2.09
N THR A 7 18.23 -26.28 3.27
CA THR A 7 17.76 -25.46 4.41
C THR A 7 18.20 -24.00 4.23
N ILE A 8 17.98 -23.45 3.04
CA ILE A 8 18.14 -22.01 2.78
C ILE A 8 16.92 -21.34 3.41
N THR A 9 17.04 -21.00 4.69
CA THR A 9 16.45 -19.82 5.32
C THR A 9 15.10 -19.36 4.74
N MET A 10 14.00 -20.05 5.06
CA MET A 10 12.64 -19.47 4.90
C MET A 10 12.29 -18.46 6.01
N TYR A 11 13.04 -18.46 7.13
CA TYR A 11 12.85 -17.54 8.24
C TYR A 11 13.00 -16.03 7.92
N PRO A 12 13.99 -15.53 7.15
CA PRO A 12 14.16 -14.09 6.93
C PRO A 12 13.02 -13.45 6.12
N LEU A 13 12.35 -14.22 5.25
CA LEU A 13 11.26 -13.66 4.43
C LEU A 13 10.01 -13.42 5.29
N VAL A 14 9.62 -14.41 6.10
CA VAL A 14 8.41 -14.32 6.95
C VAL A 14 8.54 -13.21 7.98
N TRP A 15 9.71 -13.05 8.60
CA TRP A 15 9.99 -11.94 9.53
C TRP A 15 9.96 -10.57 8.86
N HIS A 16 10.45 -10.47 7.61
CA HIS A 16 10.36 -9.22 6.84
C HIS A 16 8.92 -8.85 6.48
N TRP A 17 8.10 -9.83 6.07
CA TRP A 17 6.67 -9.62 5.80
C TRP A 17 5.89 -9.30 7.08
N ALA A 18 6.17 -10.00 8.18
CA ALA A 18 5.58 -9.75 9.48
C ALA A 18 5.91 -8.34 9.98
N GLY A 19 7.17 -7.90 9.90
CA GLY A 19 7.58 -6.56 10.27
C GLY A 19 6.87 -5.48 9.44
N ARG A 20 6.74 -5.67 8.13
CA ARG A 20 5.99 -4.74 7.27
C ARG A 20 4.49 -4.72 7.59
N ALA A 21 3.88 -5.89 7.83
CA ALA A 21 2.49 -5.98 8.23
C ALA A 21 2.26 -5.22 9.55
N LEU A 22 3.18 -5.38 10.50
CA LEU A 22 3.13 -4.72 11.80
C LEU A 22 3.25 -3.19 11.67
N ILE A 23 4.15 -2.70 10.82
CA ILE A 23 4.26 -1.26 10.49
C ILE A 23 2.96 -0.73 9.89
N TYR A 24 2.37 -1.43 8.92
CA TYR A 24 1.09 -1.01 8.34
C TYR A 24 -0.04 -1.01 9.36
N LEU A 25 -0.06 -1.98 10.27
CA LEU A 25 -1.04 -2.08 11.32
C LEU A 25 -0.89 -0.95 12.35
N ILE A 26 0.35 -0.57 12.70
CA ILE A 26 0.64 0.62 13.52
C ILE A 26 0.16 1.88 12.80
N LEU A 27 0.53 2.07 11.54
CA LEU A 27 0.10 3.23 10.73
C LEU A 27 -1.41 3.31 10.55
N LEU A 28 -2.10 2.16 10.61
CA LEU A 28 -3.55 2.10 10.55
C LEU A 28 -4.18 2.42 11.92
N LEU A 29 -3.74 1.79 13.00
CA LEU A 29 -4.42 1.86 14.29
C LEU A 29 -4.02 3.07 15.13
N VAL A 30 -2.75 3.47 15.13
CA VAL A 30 -2.26 4.57 15.97
C VAL A 30 -3.02 5.88 15.73
N PRO A 31 -3.28 6.31 14.48
CA PRO A 31 -4.07 7.53 14.24
C PRO A 31 -5.49 7.45 14.80
N ALA A 32 -6.14 6.30 14.68
CA ALA A 32 -7.50 6.09 15.19
C ALA A 32 -7.54 6.16 16.72
N PHE A 33 -6.61 5.47 17.40
CA PHE A 33 -6.50 5.51 18.85
C PHE A 33 -6.11 6.90 19.37
N ALA A 34 -5.15 7.56 18.71
CA ALA A 34 -4.72 8.90 19.11
C ALA A 34 -5.86 9.91 19.02
N ILE A 35 -6.70 9.84 17.97
CA ILE A 35 -7.88 10.70 17.85
C ILE A 35 -8.89 10.40 18.96
N GLN A 36 -9.20 9.13 19.22
CA GLN A 36 -10.16 8.78 20.28
C GLN A 36 -9.67 9.25 21.65
N TRP A 37 -8.39 9.00 21.97
CA TRP A 37 -7.78 9.48 23.20
C TRP A 37 -7.86 11.01 23.31
N LEU A 38 -7.61 11.75 22.23
CA LEU A 38 -7.67 13.21 22.24
C LEU A 38 -9.10 13.74 22.41
N VAL A 39 -10.09 13.03 21.88
CA VAL A 39 -11.51 13.32 22.09
C VAL A 39 -11.93 13.08 23.53
N GLU A 40 -11.42 12.03 24.18
CA GLU A 40 -11.72 11.72 25.58
C GLU A 40 -11.20 12.78 26.56
N GLN A 41 -10.11 13.47 26.23
CA GLN A 41 -9.55 14.57 27.04
C GLN A 41 -10.39 15.86 27.00
N LEU A 42 -11.33 15.98 26.06
CA LEU A 42 -12.17 17.17 25.93
C LEU A 42 -13.28 17.19 26.96
N PRO A 43 -13.77 18.38 27.36
CA PRO A 43 -14.88 18.47 28.30
C PRO A 43 -16.16 17.88 27.67
N LYS A 44 -16.99 17.20 28.49
CA LYS A 44 -18.12 16.35 28.03
C LYS A 44 -19.13 17.07 27.11
N ASN A 45 -19.28 18.38 27.29
CA ASN A 45 -20.11 19.25 26.45
C ASN A 45 -19.56 19.44 25.02
N ALA A 46 -18.25 19.29 24.81
CA ALA A 46 -17.61 19.34 23.50
C ALA A 46 -17.36 17.96 22.89
N GLN A 47 -17.33 16.89 23.70
CA GLN A 47 -16.96 15.55 23.26
C GLN A 47 -17.77 15.04 22.06
N SER A 48 -19.10 15.16 22.05
CA SER A 48 -19.91 14.63 20.95
C SER A 48 -19.64 15.33 19.61
N THR A 49 -19.60 16.67 19.60
CA THR A 49 -19.34 17.44 18.37
C THR A 49 -17.90 17.26 17.91
N THR A 50 -16.93 17.26 18.83
CA THR A 50 -15.53 17.07 18.47
C THR A 50 -15.23 15.63 18.04
N ALA A 51 -15.91 14.62 18.61
CA ALA A 51 -15.82 13.23 18.15
C ALA A 51 -16.27 13.08 16.69
N ILE A 52 -17.34 13.79 16.30
CA ILE A 52 -17.80 13.81 14.92
C ILE A 52 -16.73 14.43 14.03
N VAL A 53 -16.26 15.64 14.34
CA VAL A 53 -15.25 16.31 13.50
C VAL A 53 -13.94 15.51 13.44
N ALA A 54 -13.51 14.90 14.54
CA ALA A 54 -12.26 14.16 14.59
C ALA A 54 -12.33 12.84 13.79
N ASN A 55 -13.42 12.08 13.89
CA ASN A 55 -13.57 10.83 13.14
C ASN A 55 -13.99 11.06 11.69
N VAL A 56 -14.84 12.06 11.44
CA VAL A 56 -15.33 12.36 10.11
C VAL A 56 -14.29 13.13 9.31
N VAL A 57 -13.60 14.12 9.87
CA VAL A 57 -12.72 15.00 9.06
C VAL A 57 -11.25 14.70 9.33
N ALA A 58 -10.83 14.70 10.59
CA ALA A 58 -9.40 14.60 10.91
C ALA A 58 -8.82 13.22 10.55
N LEU A 59 -9.52 12.13 10.89
CA LEU A 59 -9.07 10.77 10.63
C LEU A 59 -8.78 10.49 9.14
N PRO A 60 -9.69 10.74 8.19
CA PRO A 60 -9.40 10.54 6.77
C PRO A 60 -8.30 11.48 6.25
N LEU A 61 -8.20 12.72 6.74
CA LEU A 61 -7.11 13.62 6.37
C LEU A 61 -5.74 13.10 6.85
N ILE A 62 -5.68 12.52 8.05
CA ILE A 62 -4.45 11.90 8.57
C ILE A 62 -4.09 10.68 7.72
N TYR A 63 -5.03 9.81 7.37
CA TYR A 63 -4.74 8.67 6.48
C TYR A 63 -4.29 9.12 5.09
N MET A 64 -4.84 10.22 4.58
CA MET A 64 -4.38 10.83 3.34
C MET A 64 -2.96 11.37 3.47
N ALA A 65 -2.62 12.06 4.58
CA ALA A 65 -1.27 12.55 4.84
C ALA A 65 -0.26 11.40 4.97
N ILE A 66 -0.62 10.32 5.67
CA ILE A 66 0.20 9.11 5.77
C ILE A 66 0.40 8.48 4.39
N TYR A 67 -0.66 8.37 3.59
CA TYR A 67 -0.56 7.85 2.23
C TYR A 67 0.41 8.68 1.37
N LEU A 68 0.32 10.01 1.43
CA LEU A 68 1.23 10.91 0.72
C LEU A 68 2.67 10.78 1.22
N GLY A 69 2.87 10.64 2.53
CA GLY A 69 4.18 10.38 3.14
C GLY A 69 4.79 9.07 2.67
N LEU A 70 4.02 7.97 2.72
CA LEU A 70 4.43 6.66 2.22
C LEU A 70 4.76 6.68 0.72
N ARG A 71 4.02 7.47 -0.08
CA ARG A 71 4.28 7.64 -1.51
C ARG A 71 5.61 8.36 -1.76
N LYS A 72 5.98 9.37 -0.96
CA LYS A 72 7.27 10.06 -1.08
C LYS A 72 8.47 9.15 -0.79
N ILE A 73 8.30 8.17 0.10
CA ILE A 73 9.37 7.25 0.53
C ILE A 73 9.55 6.08 -0.47
N GLY A 74 8.75 6.03 -1.55
CA GLY A 74 8.81 4.93 -2.52
C GLY A 74 8.30 3.59 -1.98
N ALA A 75 7.74 3.56 -0.77
CA ALA A 75 7.02 2.40 -0.28
C ALA A 75 5.83 2.14 -1.21
N ARG A 76 5.52 0.86 -1.49
CA ARG A 76 4.40 0.40 -2.32
C ARG A 76 3.06 0.77 -1.64
N SER A 77 2.76 2.07 -1.64
CA SER A 77 1.72 2.81 -0.92
C SER A 77 0.31 2.36 -1.26
N GLN A 78 0.18 1.66 -2.38
CA GLN A 78 -1.06 1.08 -2.86
C GLN A 78 -1.67 0.06 -1.89
N LYS A 79 -0.85 -0.76 -1.22
CA LYS A 79 -1.34 -1.73 -0.23
C LYS A 79 -1.94 -1.05 0.99
N PHE A 80 -1.36 0.08 1.41
CA PHE A 80 -1.83 0.85 2.56
C PHE A 80 -3.23 1.42 2.32
N ILE A 81 -3.50 1.98 1.13
CA ILE A 81 -4.83 2.47 0.79
C ILE A 81 -5.90 1.38 0.88
N TYR A 82 -5.60 0.14 0.45
CA TYR A 82 -6.57 -0.95 0.59
C TYR A 82 -6.88 -1.27 2.06
N PHE A 83 -5.89 -1.20 2.95
CA PHE A 83 -6.12 -1.33 4.40
C PHE A 83 -6.95 -0.17 4.96
N VAL A 84 -6.73 1.06 4.50
CA VAL A 84 -7.54 2.22 4.88
C VAL A 84 -8.99 2.05 4.41
N ILE A 85 -9.21 1.57 3.19
CA ILE A 85 -10.57 1.26 2.68
C ILE A 85 -11.24 0.20 3.57
N LEU A 86 -10.54 -0.90 3.86
CA LEU A 86 -11.05 -1.95 4.74
C LEU A 86 -11.38 -1.43 6.14
N LEU A 87 -10.57 -0.53 6.68
CA LEU A 87 -10.84 0.11 7.97
C LEU A 87 -12.15 0.92 7.91
N PHE A 88 -12.34 1.76 6.88
CA PHE A 88 -13.57 2.55 6.76
C PHE A 88 -14.80 1.68 6.51
N ILE A 89 -14.66 0.54 5.83
CA ILE A 89 -15.74 -0.46 5.73
C ILE A 89 -16.08 -1.02 7.12
N ALA A 90 -15.08 -1.40 7.91
CA ALA A 90 -15.29 -1.95 9.25
C ALA A 90 -15.92 -0.92 10.21
N LEU A 91 -15.43 0.32 10.18
CA LEU A 91 -16.01 1.44 10.94
C LEU A 91 -17.43 1.73 10.49
N GLY A 92 -17.67 1.79 9.18
CA GLY A 92 -18.99 1.97 8.60
C GLY A 92 -19.98 0.91 9.01
N TYR A 93 -19.56 -0.36 9.02
CA TYR A 93 -20.38 -1.46 9.50
C TYR A 93 -20.71 -1.34 10.99
N ALA A 94 -19.75 -0.96 11.82
CA ALA A 94 -19.96 -0.75 13.26
C ALA A 94 -20.94 0.41 13.53
N GLU A 95 -20.75 1.55 12.85
CA GLU A 95 -21.64 2.71 12.94
C GLU A 95 -23.02 2.40 12.38
N GLY A 96 -23.12 1.67 11.27
CA GLY A 96 -24.40 1.22 10.71
C GLY A 96 -25.15 0.33 11.69
N LYS A 97 -24.49 -0.67 12.29
CA LYS A 97 -25.11 -1.52 13.31
C LYS A 97 -25.62 -0.69 14.49
N ARG A 98 -24.86 0.30 14.95
CA ARG A 98 -25.30 1.24 16.01
C ARG A 98 -26.49 2.09 15.55
N ALA A 99 -26.48 2.59 14.32
CA ALA A 99 -27.55 3.42 13.77
C ALA A 99 -28.88 2.67 13.73
N PHE A 100 -28.85 1.40 13.29
CA PHE A 100 -30.05 0.55 13.24
C PHE A 100 -30.55 0.11 14.62
N THR A 101 -29.67 -0.03 15.62
CA THR A 101 -30.05 -0.51 16.96
C THR A 101 -30.44 0.61 17.92
N THR A 102 -29.76 1.76 17.86
CA THR A 102 -29.95 2.87 18.80
C THR A 102 -30.77 4.02 18.22
N GLY A 103 -30.94 4.06 16.89
CA GLY A 103 -31.62 5.16 16.19
C GLY A 103 -30.88 6.50 16.26
N GLN A 104 -29.67 6.55 16.81
CA GLN A 104 -28.92 7.79 16.97
C GLN A 104 -28.51 8.38 15.63
N PHE A 105 -28.84 9.65 15.41
CA PHE A 105 -28.48 10.39 14.20
C PHE A 105 -26.96 10.47 13.99
N GLN A 106 -26.17 10.50 15.07
CA GLN A 106 -24.72 10.51 15.00
C GLN A 106 -24.15 9.26 14.31
N SER A 107 -24.70 8.08 14.62
CA SER A 107 -24.30 6.81 14.01
C SER A 107 -24.69 6.74 12.53
N TRP A 108 -25.82 7.35 12.14
CA TRP A 108 -26.22 7.51 10.74
C TRP A 108 -25.26 8.41 9.96
N ALA A 109 -24.85 9.54 10.55
CA ALA A 109 -23.83 10.40 9.95
C ALA A 109 -22.49 9.66 9.78
N GLY A 110 -22.07 8.89 10.79
CA GLY A 110 -20.88 8.03 10.71
C GLY A 110 -20.96 7.02 9.56
N LEU A 111 -22.10 6.34 9.39
CA LEU A 111 -22.33 5.41 8.30
C LEU A 111 -22.23 6.09 6.93
N VAL A 112 -22.95 7.20 6.71
CA VAL A 112 -22.94 7.91 5.41
C VAL A 112 -21.52 8.37 5.06
N MET A 113 -20.81 8.93 6.04
CA MET A 113 -19.45 9.40 5.83
C MET A 113 -18.48 8.25 5.54
N SER A 114 -18.65 7.09 6.19
CA SER A 114 -17.84 5.91 5.92
C SER A 114 -17.97 5.44 4.46
N ILE A 115 -19.21 5.44 3.92
CA ILE A 115 -19.49 5.06 2.53
C ILE A 115 -18.81 6.07 1.60
N PHE A 116 -18.94 7.37 1.90
CA PHE A 116 -18.28 8.42 1.13
C PHE A 116 -16.76 8.24 1.11
N TYR A 117 -16.13 7.96 2.25
CA TYR A 117 -14.69 7.76 2.33
C TYR A 117 -14.21 6.50 1.64
N VAL A 118 -14.96 5.40 1.75
CA VAL A 118 -14.69 4.19 0.97
C VAL A 118 -14.68 4.52 -0.52
N GLY A 119 -15.65 5.30 -1.01
CA GLY A 119 -15.68 5.78 -2.39
C GLY A 119 -14.46 6.64 -2.76
N ALA A 120 -14.17 7.66 -1.95
CA ALA A 120 -13.07 8.59 -2.19
C ALA A 120 -11.70 7.89 -2.21
N PHE A 121 -11.41 7.04 -1.23
CA PHE A 121 -10.16 6.28 -1.17
C PHE A 121 -10.10 5.21 -2.26
N SER A 122 -11.22 4.58 -2.63
CA SER A 122 -11.26 3.65 -3.77
C SER A 122 -10.90 4.34 -5.09
N TRP A 123 -11.38 5.56 -5.30
CA TRP A 123 -11.01 6.36 -6.47
C TRP A 123 -9.50 6.69 -6.50
N ILE A 124 -8.91 7.05 -5.35
CA ILE A 124 -7.47 7.27 -5.23
C ILE A 124 -6.69 5.97 -5.49
N ALA A 125 -7.17 4.84 -4.93
CA ALA A 125 -6.60 3.52 -5.16
C ALA A 125 -6.57 3.16 -6.65
N PHE A 126 -7.68 3.41 -7.35
CA PHE A 126 -7.83 3.14 -8.77
C PHE A 126 -6.86 3.98 -9.62
N ARG A 127 -6.78 5.29 -9.36
CA ARG A 127 -5.82 6.16 -10.07
C ARG A 127 -4.37 5.78 -9.78
N GLY A 128 -4.06 5.44 -8.52
CA GLY A 128 -2.74 4.95 -8.14
C GLY A 128 -2.38 3.61 -8.80
N ALA A 129 -3.35 2.71 -8.93
CA ALA A 129 -3.17 1.42 -9.59
C ALA A 129 -2.87 1.54 -11.07
N LYS A 130 -3.55 2.47 -11.75
CA LYS A 130 -3.29 2.76 -13.16
C LYS A 130 -1.88 3.31 -13.39
N ALA A 131 -1.41 4.20 -12.51
CA ALA A 131 -0.04 4.73 -12.58
C ALA A 131 1.02 3.65 -12.35
N ASN A 132 0.86 2.82 -11.31
CA ASN A 132 1.83 1.76 -11.00
C ASN A 132 1.89 0.66 -12.08
N ARG A 133 0.78 0.40 -12.77
CA ARG A 133 0.77 -0.51 -13.93
C ARG A 133 1.66 0.02 -15.05
N ASN A 134 1.59 1.30 -15.35
CA ASN A 134 2.42 1.92 -16.39
C ASN A 134 3.91 1.83 -16.03
N ASP A 135 4.27 2.08 -14.77
CA ASP A 135 5.66 1.97 -14.30
C ASP A 135 6.19 0.53 -14.37
N THR A 136 5.36 -0.47 -14.02
CA THR A 136 5.76 -1.88 -14.16
C THR A 136 5.92 -2.33 -15.60
N ILE A 137 5.13 -1.79 -16.54
CA ILE A 137 5.26 -2.09 -17.96
C ILE A 137 6.57 -1.50 -18.49
N ALA A 138 6.87 -0.23 -18.15
CA ALA A 138 8.13 0.42 -18.52
C ALA A 138 9.37 -0.31 -17.96
N ALA A 139 9.30 -0.82 -16.73
CA ALA A 139 10.38 -1.61 -16.14
C ALA A 139 10.56 -2.98 -16.85
N TYR A 140 9.46 -3.59 -17.31
CA TYR A 140 9.51 -4.85 -18.05
C TYR A 140 10.08 -4.66 -19.46
N ASP A 141 9.73 -3.56 -20.11
CA ASP A 141 10.26 -3.20 -21.43
C ASP A 141 11.75 -2.84 -21.37
N ALA A 142 12.19 -2.11 -20.34
CA ALA A 142 13.62 -1.83 -20.11
C ALA A 142 14.44 -3.11 -19.86
N ALA A 143 13.92 -4.04 -19.06
CA ALA A 143 14.57 -5.33 -18.84
C ALA A 143 14.64 -6.19 -20.12
N ARG A 144 13.65 -6.05 -21.01
CA ARG A 144 13.62 -6.73 -22.30
C ARG A 144 14.65 -6.12 -23.27
N GLU A 145 14.78 -4.80 -23.31
CA GLU A 145 15.79 -4.10 -24.10
C GLU A 145 17.22 -4.44 -23.65
N GLU A 146 17.47 -4.51 -22.34
CA GLU A 146 18.77 -4.97 -21.81
C GLU A 146 19.11 -6.38 -22.31
N GLN A 147 18.16 -7.33 -22.26
CA GLN A 147 18.40 -8.70 -22.74
C GLN A 147 18.67 -8.75 -24.25
N ILE A 148 17.98 -7.93 -25.05
CA ILE A 148 18.21 -7.84 -26.49
C ILE A 148 19.61 -7.27 -26.78
N SER A 149 20.03 -6.24 -26.03
CA SER A 149 21.35 -5.63 -26.18
C SER A 149 22.49 -6.59 -25.82
N ILE A 150 22.34 -7.38 -24.74
CA ILE A 150 23.32 -8.38 -24.31
C ILE A 150 23.43 -9.52 -25.33
N GLN A 151 22.30 -9.97 -25.90
CA GLN A 151 22.32 -10.98 -26.97
C GLN A 151 22.96 -10.44 -28.26
N ALA A 152 22.67 -9.20 -28.65
CA ALA A 152 23.28 -8.58 -29.82
C ALA A 152 24.81 -8.44 -29.65
N GLU A 153 25.28 -8.06 -28.47
CA GLU A 153 26.71 -7.95 -28.17
C GLU A 153 27.41 -9.32 -28.18
N ALA A 154 26.73 -10.37 -27.68
CA ALA A 154 27.23 -11.73 -27.74
C ALA A 154 27.35 -12.25 -29.18
N ILE A 155 26.39 -11.94 -30.05
CA ILE A 155 26.42 -12.31 -31.48
C ILE A 155 27.55 -11.56 -32.20
N LEU A 156 27.72 -10.27 -31.93
CA LEU A 156 28.82 -9.48 -32.51
C LEU A 156 30.19 -9.99 -32.08
N ARG A 157 30.39 -10.34 -30.81
CA ARG A 157 31.64 -10.97 -30.35
C ARG A 157 31.87 -12.34 -30.97
N ALA A 158 30.82 -13.14 -31.13
CA ALA A 158 30.93 -14.45 -31.80
C ALA A 158 31.36 -14.29 -33.27
N GLN A 159 30.81 -13.31 -33.99
CA GLN A 159 31.22 -13.00 -35.36
C GLN A 159 32.67 -12.51 -35.46
N GLN A 160 33.11 -11.64 -34.54
CA GLN A 160 34.50 -11.16 -34.50
C GLN A 160 35.49 -12.29 -34.23
N LEU A 161 35.17 -13.20 -33.30
CA LEU A 161 35.99 -14.38 -33.03
C LEU A 161 36.05 -15.32 -34.23
N GLN A 162 34.95 -15.45 -34.96
CA GLN A 162 34.88 -16.28 -36.16
C GLN A 162 35.69 -15.67 -37.31
N GLN A 163 35.61 -14.35 -37.52
CA GLN A 163 36.45 -13.61 -38.49
C GLN A 163 37.94 -13.66 -38.14
N GLN A 164 38.31 -13.55 -36.86
CA GLN A 164 39.69 -13.71 -36.43
C GLN A 164 40.19 -15.14 -36.67
N ARG A 165 39.36 -16.17 -36.45
CA ARG A 165 39.73 -17.57 -36.74
C ARG A 165 39.89 -17.83 -38.24
N THR A 166 39.04 -17.28 -39.10
CA THR A 166 39.21 -17.40 -40.56
C THR A 166 40.39 -16.58 -41.09
N ALA A 167 40.75 -15.46 -40.45
CA ALA A 167 41.93 -14.67 -40.80
C ALA A 167 43.25 -15.31 -40.33
N ARG A 168 43.25 -16.04 -39.21
CA ARG A 168 44.44 -16.76 -38.68
C ARG A 168 44.66 -18.14 -39.29
N GLY A 169 43.69 -18.68 -40.02
CA GLY A 169 43.74 -19.98 -40.67
C GLY A 169 44.20 -19.95 -42.15
N LYS A 170 44.65 -18.79 -42.62
CA LYS A 170 45.41 -18.62 -43.86
C LYS A 170 46.86 -18.33 -43.52
#